data_AF-A0A7J3D767-F1
#
_entry.id   AF-A0A7J3D767-F1
#
_cell.length_a   1.000
_cell.length_b   1.000
_cell.length_c   1.000
_cell.angle_alpha   90.00
_cell.angle_beta   90.00
_cell.angle_gamma   90.00
#
_symmetry.space_group_name_H-M   'P 1'
#
loop_
_entity.id
_entity.type
_entity.pdbx_description
1 polymer ?
#
loop_
_entity_poly.entity_id
_entity_poly.type
_entity_poly.pdbx_seq_one_letter_code
_entity_poly.pdbx_strand_id
1 'polypeptide(L)'
;LKEATIIKAYRSFFWKVGIDPTKTRPAAEALIRRILAGKPFPRVNPLVDAYNLASIMSGVPIAAFDTKRLSGDLKMRRAVRGEPFLGIGMESPQTLTGVEVVVADEKRLAAIYPYRDADYSKVTEETGEVTFLVCGVPGVGEDILENARKVLIRNIIDLCQGILVEP
;
A
#
# COMPACT_ATOMS: atom_id res chain seq x y z
N LEU A 1 5.04 -18.89 4.43
CA LEU A 1 4.08 -17.79 4.71
C LEU A 1 3.47 -17.87 6.09
N LYS A 2 2.85 -18.99 6.51
CA LYS A 2 2.25 -19.10 7.85
C LYS A 2 3.23 -18.80 8.99
N GLU A 3 4.54 -18.95 8.81
CA GLU A 3 5.57 -18.61 9.82
C GLU A 3 6.20 -17.22 9.70
N ALA A 4 5.91 -16.46 8.65
CA ALA A 4 6.46 -15.11 8.49
C ALA A 4 5.79 -14.17 9.50
N THR A 5 6.55 -13.70 10.48
CA THR A 5 6.08 -12.88 11.61
C THR A 5 5.39 -11.59 11.16
N ILE A 6 5.93 -10.92 10.13
CA ILE A 6 5.35 -9.71 9.55
C ILE A 6 3.96 -9.97 8.96
N ILE A 7 3.82 -11.02 8.16
CA ILE A 7 2.52 -11.40 7.55
C ILE A 7 1.51 -11.77 8.65
N LYS A 8 1.93 -12.48 9.70
CA LYS A 8 1.07 -12.75 10.86
C LYS A 8 0.57 -11.44 11.49
N ALA A 9 1.45 -10.45 11.70
CA ALA A 9 1.10 -9.17 12.31
C ALA A 9 0.02 -8.42 11.50
N TYR A 10 0.18 -8.32 10.17
CA TYR A 10 -0.85 -7.71 9.31
C TYR A 10 -2.18 -8.44 9.33
N ARG A 11 -2.17 -9.78 9.33
CA ARG A 11 -3.41 -10.58 9.42
C ARG A 11 -4.09 -10.38 10.77
N SER A 12 -3.33 -10.36 11.87
CA SER A 12 -3.85 -10.07 13.21
C SER A 12 -4.44 -8.66 13.30
N PHE A 13 -3.81 -7.67 12.65
CA PHE A 13 -4.35 -6.33 12.56
C PHE A 13 -5.70 -6.30 11.81
N PHE A 14 -5.82 -6.98 10.67
CA PHE A 14 -7.07 -7.08 9.92
C PHE A 14 -8.20 -7.60 10.80
N TRP A 15 -7.97 -8.71 11.52
CA TRP A 15 -8.95 -9.24 12.46
C TRP A 15 -9.35 -8.22 13.54
N LYS A 16 -8.38 -7.49 14.11
CA LYS A 16 -8.66 -6.46 15.13
C LYS A 16 -9.50 -5.30 14.61
N VAL A 17 -9.37 -4.94 13.34
CA VAL A 17 -10.18 -3.87 12.71
C VAL A 17 -11.47 -4.41 12.06
N GLY A 18 -11.75 -5.71 12.15
CA GLY A 18 -12.98 -6.31 11.64
C GLY A 18 -12.95 -6.68 10.15
N ILE A 19 -11.76 -6.72 9.54
CA ILE A 19 -11.57 -7.19 8.15
C ILE A 19 -11.14 -8.65 8.20
N ASP A 20 -11.76 -9.52 7.41
CA ASP A 20 -11.38 -10.92 7.30
C ASP A 20 -10.14 -11.08 6.38
N PRO A 21 -8.94 -11.40 6.91
CA PRO A 21 -7.71 -11.53 6.14
C PRO A 21 -7.67 -12.79 5.23
N THR A 22 -8.69 -13.65 5.28
CA THR A 22 -8.84 -14.78 4.35
C THR A 22 -9.55 -14.37 3.06
N LYS A 23 -10.42 -13.36 3.14
CA LYS A 23 -11.15 -12.76 2.01
C LYS A 23 -10.39 -11.58 1.41
N THR A 24 -9.95 -10.65 2.26
CA THR A 24 -9.19 -9.46 1.86
C THR A 24 -7.78 -9.56 2.40
N ARG A 25 -6.77 -9.64 1.54
CA ARG A 25 -5.38 -9.81 1.98
C ARG A 25 -4.64 -8.47 2.01
N PRO A 26 -3.70 -8.26 2.95
CA PRO A 26 -2.70 -7.20 2.83
C PRO A 26 -1.97 -7.29 1.47
N ALA A 27 -1.61 -6.15 0.89
CA ALA A 27 -1.05 -6.10 -0.48
C ALA A 27 0.22 -6.97 -0.64
N ALA A 28 1.18 -6.86 0.30
CA ALA A 28 2.39 -7.69 0.32
C ALA A 28 2.07 -9.20 0.35
N GLU A 29 1.13 -9.64 1.22
CA GLU A 29 0.73 -11.05 1.28
C GLU A 29 0.12 -11.52 -0.05
N ALA A 30 -0.72 -10.70 -0.67
CA ALA A 30 -1.36 -11.02 -1.95
C ALA A 30 -0.33 -11.23 -3.07
N LEU A 31 0.68 -10.36 -3.15
CA LEU A 31 1.77 -10.45 -4.14
C LEU A 31 2.65 -11.67 -3.90
N ILE A 32 3.08 -11.92 -2.67
CA ILE A 32 3.92 -13.10 -2.34
C ILE A 32 3.18 -14.39 -2.70
N ARG A 33 1.90 -14.50 -2.33
CA ARG A 33 1.09 -15.69 -2.66
C ARG A 33 0.90 -15.88 -4.14
N ARG A 34 0.77 -14.79 -4.91
CA ARG A 34 0.68 -14.85 -6.36
C ARG A 34 1.92 -15.52 -6.95
N ILE A 35 3.11 -15.10 -6.52
CA ILE A 35 4.39 -15.68 -6.97
C ILE A 35 4.50 -17.15 -6.56
N LEU A 36 4.20 -17.48 -5.30
CA LEU A 36 4.25 -18.87 -4.80
C LEU A 36 3.26 -19.79 -5.50
N ALA A 37 2.17 -19.26 -6.05
CA ALA A 37 1.22 -20.01 -6.87
C ALA A 37 1.67 -20.18 -8.34
N GLY A 38 2.90 -19.81 -8.68
CA GLY A 38 3.43 -19.87 -10.04
C GLY A 38 2.81 -18.86 -11.01
N LYS A 39 2.05 -17.88 -10.51
CA LYS A 39 1.45 -16.83 -11.35
C LYS A 39 2.51 -15.76 -11.64
N PRO A 40 2.47 -15.14 -12.83
CA PRO A 40 3.42 -14.10 -13.18
C PRO A 40 3.31 -12.90 -12.23
N PHE A 41 4.46 -12.33 -11.86
CA PHE A 41 4.52 -11.04 -11.17
C PHE A 41 3.76 -9.97 -11.99
N PRO A 42 2.95 -9.09 -11.37
CA PRO A 42 2.28 -8.02 -12.09
C PRO A 42 3.34 -7.14 -12.75
N ARG A 43 3.25 -6.94 -14.07
CA ARG A 43 4.09 -5.99 -14.80
C ARG A 43 3.23 -4.81 -15.19
N VAL A 44 3.24 -3.76 -14.37
CA VAL A 44 2.37 -2.60 -14.55
C VAL A 44 3.15 -1.48 -15.22
N ASN A 45 4.18 -0.97 -14.55
CA ASN A 45 5.19 -0.05 -15.07
C ASN A 45 6.42 -0.13 -14.16
N PRO A 46 7.60 0.38 -14.57
CA PRO A 46 8.83 0.22 -13.78
C PRO A 46 8.73 0.69 -12.34
N LEU A 47 8.08 1.84 -12.09
CA LEU A 47 7.90 2.41 -10.76
C LEU A 47 7.01 1.52 -9.88
N VAL A 48 5.87 1.08 -10.42
CA VAL A 48 4.92 0.21 -9.72
C VAL A 48 5.54 -1.13 -9.41
N ASP A 49 6.28 -1.69 -10.35
CA ASP A 49 6.95 -2.96 -10.22
C ASP A 49 8.05 -2.88 -9.17
N ALA A 50 8.81 -1.78 -9.12
CA ALA A 50 9.89 -1.55 -8.17
C ALA A 50 9.41 -1.49 -6.71
N TYR A 51 8.35 -0.73 -6.40
CA TYR A 51 7.83 -0.66 -5.04
C TYR A 51 7.08 -1.94 -4.65
N ASN A 52 6.40 -2.61 -5.59
CA ASN A 52 5.78 -3.90 -5.32
C ASN A 52 6.83 -4.98 -5.03
N LEU A 53 7.97 -4.94 -5.70
CA LEU A 53 9.11 -5.80 -5.39
C LEU A 53 9.65 -5.50 -3.99
N ALA A 54 9.80 -4.23 -3.61
CA ALA A 54 10.21 -3.86 -2.24
C ALA A 54 9.23 -4.35 -1.17
N SER A 55 7.92 -4.26 -1.46
CA SER A 55 6.83 -4.76 -0.62
C SER A 55 6.89 -6.28 -0.45
N ILE A 56 7.20 -7.03 -1.52
CA ILE A 56 7.43 -8.48 -1.47
C ILE A 56 8.67 -8.82 -0.62
N MET A 57 9.79 -8.15 -0.89
CA MET A 57 11.08 -8.45 -0.25
C MET A 57 11.07 -8.16 1.26
N SER A 58 10.41 -7.08 1.67
CA SER A 58 10.27 -6.69 3.07
C SER A 58 9.09 -7.37 3.78
N GLY A 59 8.08 -7.82 3.02
CA GLY A 59 6.80 -8.27 3.56
C GLY A 59 5.90 -7.16 4.10
N VAL A 60 6.33 -5.89 3.98
CA VAL A 60 5.58 -4.70 4.40
C VAL A 60 4.80 -4.16 3.21
N PRO A 61 3.47 -3.99 3.30
CA PRO A 61 2.70 -3.29 2.28
C PRO A 61 3.20 -1.84 2.11
N ILE A 62 3.44 -1.46 0.86
CA ILE A 62 3.86 -0.11 0.47
C ILE A 62 2.79 0.42 -0.48
N ALA A 63 2.29 1.61 -0.20
CA ALA A 63 1.41 2.35 -1.11
C ALA A 63 2.20 3.48 -1.78
N ALA A 64 1.76 3.86 -2.99
CA ALA A 64 2.40 4.91 -3.77
C ALA A 64 1.33 5.84 -4.37
N PHE A 65 1.54 7.14 -4.20
CA PHE A 65 0.62 8.17 -4.64
C PHE A 65 1.34 9.18 -5.53
N ASP A 66 0.69 9.61 -6.60
CA ASP A 66 1.12 10.79 -7.35
C ASP A 66 0.99 12.03 -6.46
N THR A 67 2.14 12.60 -6.06
CA THR A 67 2.19 13.72 -5.10
C THR A 67 1.40 14.91 -5.60
N LYS A 68 1.43 15.19 -6.92
CA LYS A 68 0.75 16.35 -7.50
C LYS A 68 -0.77 16.23 -7.46
N ARG A 69 -1.30 15.04 -7.21
CA ARG A 69 -2.73 14.78 -7.13
C ARG A 69 -3.27 14.77 -5.70
N LEU A 70 -2.39 14.72 -4.70
CA LEU A 70 -2.75 14.83 -3.29
C LEU A 70 -3.02 16.29 -2.89
N SER A 71 -3.84 16.48 -1.87
CA SER A 71 -4.11 17.79 -1.27
C SER A 71 -3.77 17.80 0.21
N GLY A 72 -2.76 18.59 0.59
CA GLY A 72 -2.32 18.73 1.98
C GLY A 72 -1.78 17.43 2.57
N ASP A 73 -1.84 17.33 3.91
CA ASP A 73 -1.26 16.21 4.64
C ASP A 73 -2.12 14.95 4.59
N LEU A 74 -1.46 13.80 4.52
CA LEU A 74 -2.11 12.49 4.65
C LEU A 74 -2.41 12.18 6.11
N LYS A 75 -3.65 11.77 6.39
CA LYS A 75 -4.12 11.37 7.71
C LYS A 75 -4.66 9.96 7.68
N MET A 76 -4.18 9.13 8.62
CA MET A 76 -4.75 7.80 8.84
C MET A 76 -5.87 7.87 9.88
N ARG A 77 -7.02 7.29 9.56
CA ARG A 77 -8.19 7.22 10.46
C ARG A 77 -9.06 6.01 10.14
N ARG A 78 -10.10 5.79 10.94
CA ARG A 78 -11.20 4.90 10.54
C ARG A 78 -12.07 5.57 9.48
N ALA A 79 -12.60 4.77 8.57
CA ALA A 79 -13.58 5.22 7.59
C ALA A 79 -14.85 5.71 8.28
N VAL A 80 -15.49 6.71 7.70
CA VAL A 80 -16.86 7.06 8.08
C VAL A 80 -17.81 6.09 7.38
N ARG A 81 -18.82 5.58 8.08
CA ARG A 81 -19.85 4.76 7.45
C ARG A 81 -20.53 5.56 6.33
N GLY A 82 -20.63 4.97 5.14
CA GLY A 82 -21.21 5.66 3.99
C GLY A 82 -20.19 6.37 3.10
N GLU A 83 -18.92 6.43 3.52
CA GLU A 83 -17.88 7.14 2.77
C GLU A 83 -17.59 6.43 1.44
N PRO A 84 -17.61 7.14 0.29
CA PRO A 84 -17.35 6.53 -1.00
C PRO A 84 -15.85 6.32 -1.22
N PHE A 85 -15.48 5.18 -1.78
CA PHE A 85 -14.10 4.87 -2.16
C PHE A 85 -14.04 4.25 -3.56
N LEU A 86 -13.30 4.92 -4.46
CA LEU A 86 -12.96 4.37 -5.78
C LEU A 86 -11.49 3.98 -5.81
N GLY A 87 -11.25 2.67 -5.71
CA GLY A 87 -9.90 2.11 -5.75
C GLY A 87 -9.42 1.81 -7.17
N ILE A 88 -8.11 1.65 -7.31
CA ILE A 88 -7.48 1.23 -8.58
C ILE A 88 -8.14 -0.08 -9.05
N GLY A 89 -8.52 -0.11 -10.32
CA GLY A 89 -9.14 -1.28 -10.97
C GLY A 89 -10.58 -1.56 -10.56
N MET A 90 -11.27 -0.60 -9.92
CA MET A 90 -12.72 -0.67 -9.67
C MET A 90 -13.49 0.08 -10.75
N GLU A 91 -14.62 -0.47 -11.19
CA GLU A 91 -15.50 0.17 -12.20
C GLU A 91 -16.36 1.29 -11.60
N SER A 92 -16.70 1.17 -10.31
CA SER A 92 -17.54 2.13 -9.60
C SER A 92 -17.12 2.25 -8.13
N PRO A 93 -17.40 3.38 -7.46
CA PRO A 93 -17.09 3.54 -6.05
C PRO A 93 -17.85 2.54 -5.18
N GLN A 94 -17.19 1.99 -4.17
CA GLN A 94 -17.84 1.23 -3.11
C GLN A 94 -18.16 2.14 -1.92
N THR A 95 -19.18 1.80 -1.16
CA THR A 95 -19.53 2.46 0.09
C THR A 95 -18.86 1.75 1.26
N LEU A 96 -18.03 2.46 2.02
CA LEU A 96 -17.35 1.90 3.18
C LEU A 96 -18.28 1.71 4.37
N THR A 97 -18.00 0.69 5.18
CA THR A 97 -18.87 0.27 6.30
C THR A 97 -18.51 0.96 7.62
N GLY A 98 -17.31 1.54 7.70
CA GLY A 98 -16.76 2.25 8.87
C GLY A 98 -15.79 1.41 9.69
N VAL A 99 -15.53 0.16 9.29
CA VAL A 99 -14.54 -0.72 9.93
C VAL A 99 -13.15 -0.55 9.33
N GLU A 100 -13.10 -0.07 8.09
CA GLU A 100 -11.89 0.07 7.30
C GLU A 100 -10.97 1.14 7.87
N VAL A 101 -9.67 0.87 7.89
CA VAL A 101 -8.66 1.90 8.15
C VAL A 101 -8.30 2.54 6.83
N VAL A 102 -8.39 3.86 6.76
CA VAL A 102 -8.21 4.64 5.54
C VAL A 102 -7.11 5.67 5.72
N VAL A 103 -6.49 6.02 4.61
CA VAL A 103 -5.61 7.18 4.48
C VAL A 103 -6.37 8.20 3.65
N ALA A 104 -6.51 9.41 4.17
CA ALA A 104 -7.20 10.50 3.49
C ALA A 104 -6.25 11.68 3.34
N ASP A 105 -6.31 12.35 2.19
CA ASP A 105 -5.80 13.71 2.06
C ASP A 105 -6.87 14.70 2.57
N GLU A 106 -6.67 16.00 2.39
CA GLU A 106 -7.64 17.01 2.84
C GLU A 106 -8.97 16.99 2.07
N LYS A 107 -9.04 16.35 0.91
CA LYS A 107 -10.22 16.35 0.04
C LYS A 107 -10.95 15.01 -0.01
N ARG A 108 -10.24 13.88 0.04
CA ARG A 108 -10.79 12.55 -0.20
C ARG A 108 -9.88 11.40 0.24
N LEU A 109 -10.42 10.20 0.25
CA LEU A 109 -9.68 8.97 0.60
C LEU A 109 -8.63 8.61 -0.45
N ALA A 110 -7.36 8.55 -0.06
CA ALA A 110 -6.22 8.13 -0.88
C ALA A 110 -5.97 6.61 -0.85
N ALA A 111 -6.34 5.91 0.23
CA ALA A 111 -6.23 4.45 0.31
C ALA A 111 -7.16 3.84 1.36
N ILE A 112 -7.50 2.56 1.17
CA ILE A 112 -7.86 1.65 2.25
C ILE A 112 -6.60 0.89 2.65
N TYR A 113 -6.08 1.21 3.84
CA TYR A 113 -4.85 0.65 4.34
C TYR A 113 -5.05 -0.78 4.83
N PRO A 114 -4.11 -1.71 4.56
CA PRO A 114 -2.98 -1.69 3.62
C PRO A 114 -3.23 -2.60 2.41
N TYR A 115 -4.38 -2.49 1.72
CA TYR A 115 -4.70 -3.40 0.62
C TYR A 115 -5.20 -2.74 -0.67
N ARG A 116 -5.53 -1.45 -0.67
CA ARG A 116 -6.03 -0.81 -1.90
C ARG A 116 -5.84 0.70 -1.92
N ASP A 117 -5.19 1.19 -2.95
CA ASP A 117 -5.02 2.62 -3.20
C ASP A 117 -6.16 3.17 -4.06
N ALA A 118 -6.44 4.47 -3.94
CA ALA A 118 -7.48 5.17 -4.70
C ALA A 118 -7.04 5.41 -6.14
N ASP A 119 -7.99 5.39 -7.08
CA ASP A 119 -7.67 5.55 -8.51
C ASP A 119 -7.19 6.97 -8.84
N TYR A 120 -7.74 8.00 -8.19
CA TYR A 120 -7.45 9.39 -8.56
C TYR A 120 -5.98 9.76 -8.38
N SER A 121 -5.30 9.24 -7.36
CA SER A 121 -3.91 9.52 -7.02
C SER A 121 -2.96 8.41 -7.48
N LYS A 122 -3.41 7.51 -8.36
CA LYS A 122 -2.55 6.43 -8.86
C LYS A 122 -1.35 6.99 -9.61
N VAL A 123 -0.20 6.34 -9.42
CA VAL A 123 1.00 6.63 -10.20
C VAL A 123 0.82 6.14 -11.64
N THR A 124 1.26 6.94 -12.60
CA THR A 124 1.29 6.63 -14.03
C THR A 124 2.69 6.85 -14.59
N GLU A 125 2.90 6.59 -15.87
CA GLU A 125 4.17 6.90 -16.55
C GLU A 125 4.46 8.41 -16.62
N GLU A 126 3.44 9.26 -16.42
CA GLU A 126 3.57 10.72 -16.39
C GLU A 126 3.89 11.26 -14.99
N THR A 127 3.83 10.42 -13.95
CA THR A 127 4.07 10.83 -12.58
C THR A 127 5.56 11.14 -12.38
N GLY A 128 5.88 12.41 -12.14
CA GLY A 128 7.25 12.87 -11.87
C GLY A 128 7.62 12.95 -10.38
N GLU A 129 6.64 12.90 -9.49
CA GLU A 129 6.87 12.96 -8.03
C GLU A 129 5.91 12.04 -7.32
N VAL A 130 6.44 11.24 -6.38
CA VAL A 130 5.70 10.14 -5.76
C VAL A 130 5.85 10.22 -4.24
N THR A 131 4.71 10.17 -3.55
CA THR A 131 4.66 9.99 -2.10
C THR A 131 4.48 8.51 -1.80
N PHE A 132 5.44 7.91 -1.10
CA PHE A 132 5.33 6.54 -0.63
C PHE A 132 4.88 6.47 0.82
N LEU A 133 3.96 5.57 1.12
CA LEU A 133 3.55 5.26 2.49
C LEU A 133 4.13 3.90 2.89
N VAL A 134 5.14 3.93 3.77
CA VAL A 134 5.68 2.75 4.46
C VAL A 134 5.17 2.79 5.89
N CYS A 135 4.04 2.14 6.15
CA CYS A 135 3.40 2.16 7.45
C CYS A 135 3.29 0.73 8.00
N GLY A 136 3.61 0.57 9.29
CA GLY A 136 3.47 -0.68 10.02
C GLY A 136 2.12 -0.85 10.71
N VAL A 137 1.94 -2.02 11.30
CA VAL A 137 0.84 -2.34 12.24
C VAL A 137 1.44 -2.79 13.56
N PRO A 138 0.66 -2.85 14.67
CA PRO A 138 1.17 -3.37 15.94
C PRO A 138 1.82 -4.75 15.78
N GLY A 139 3.08 -4.88 16.21
CA GLY A 139 3.90 -6.08 16.03
C GLY A 139 4.90 -6.01 14.87
N VAL A 140 4.88 -4.94 14.06
CA VAL A 140 5.93 -4.59 13.09
C VAL A 140 6.78 -3.48 13.71
N GLY A 141 8.05 -3.77 13.97
CA GLY A 141 9.00 -2.83 14.57
C GLY A 141 9.46 -1.74 13.60
N GLU A 142 9.96 -0.62 14.15
CA GLU A 142 10.50 0.49 13.36
C GLU A 142 11.73 0.08 12.53
N ASP A 143 12.54 -0.85 13.03
CA ASP A 143 13.67 -1.43 12.32
C ASP A 143 13.23 -2.15 11.03
N ILE A 144 12.10 -2.86 11.07
CA ILE A 144 11.50 -3.51 9.91
C ILE A 144 11.00 -2.48 8.90
N LEU A 145 10.36 -1.40 9.38
CA LEU A 145 9.88 -0.31 8.52
C LEU A 145 11.02 0.44 7.87
N GLU A 146 12.09 0.72 8.62
CA GLU A 146 13.28 1.38 8.08
C GLU A 146 14.00 0.49 7.07
N ASN A 147 14.07 -0.82 7.30
CA ASN A 147 14.58 -1.74 6.29
C ASN A 147 13.69 -1.76 5.04
N ALA A 148 12.37 -1.77 5.18
CA ALA A 148 11.44 -1.67 4.04
C ALA A 148 11.63 -0.36 3.27
N ARG A 149 11.82 0.76 3.97
CA ARG A 149 12.13 2.08 3.39
C ARG A 149 13.45 2.04 2.61
N LYS A 150 14.51 1.45 3.16
CA LYS A 150 15.81 1.31 2.48
C LYS A 150 15.72 0.47 1.22
N VAL A 151 15.03 -0.67 1.28
CA VAL A 151 14.81 -1.54 0.11
C VAL A 151 14.00 -0.81 -0.95
N LEU A 152 12.96 -0.07 -0.56
CA LEU A 152 12.18 0.76 -1.46
C LEU A 152 13.06 1.80 -2.17
N ILE A 153 13.78 2.63 -1.42
CA ILE A 153 14.65 3.67 -1.98
C ILE A 153 15.65 3.06 -2.96
N ARG A 154 16.32 1.97 -2.56
CA ARG A 154 17.25 1.26 -3.43
C ARG A 154 16.60 0.80 -4.73
N ASN A 155 15.44 0.16 -4.67
CA ASN A 155 14.74 -0.31 -5.87
C ASN A 155 14.34 0.85 -6.79
N ILE A 156 13.90 1.99 -6.24
CA ILE A 156 13.54 3.16 -7.03
C ILE A 156 14.77 3.77 -7.71
N ILE A 157 15.90 3.88 -7.01
CA ILE A 157 17.15 4.40 -7.59
C ILE A 157 17.67 3.43 -8.67
N ASP A 158 17.80 2.15 -8.36
CA ASP A 158 18.42 1.15 -9.23
C ASP A 158 17.58 0.86 -10.48
N LEU A 159 16.24 0.85 -10.36
CA LEU A 159 15.33 0.42 -11.43
C LEU A 159 14.65 1.58 -12.16
N CYS A 160 14.49 2.74 -11.50
CA CYS A 160 13.76 3.87 -12.04
C CYS A 160 14.62 5.14 -12.18
N GLN A 161 15.89 5.11 -11.75
CA GLN A 161 16.78 6.29 -11.74
C GLN A 161 16.19 7.47 -10.96
N GLY A 162 15.35 7.20 -9.96
CA GLY A 162 14.71 8.22 -9.14
C GLY A 162 15.70 8.91 -8.20
N ILE A 163 15.33 10.12 -7.75
CA ILE A 163 16.06 10.87 -6.71
C ILE A 163 15.15 10.95 -5.47
N LEU A 164 15.70 10.66 -4.30
CA LEU A 164 14.98 10.81 -3.05
C LEU A 164 14.94 12.29 -2.64
N VAL A 165 13.74 12.79 -2.35
CA VAL A 165 13.51 14.09 -1.71
C VAL A 165 12.96 13.78 -0.32
N GLU A 166 13.67 14.19 0.73
CA GLU A 166 13.15 14.08 2.10
C GLU A 166 12.16 15.23 2.38
N PRO A 167 11.07 14.98 3.12
CA PRO A 167 10.08 16.00 3.47
C PRO A 167 10.63 17.08 4.39
#